data_AF-A0A2N3GYE8-F1
#
_entry.id   AF-A0A2N3GYE8-F1
#
_cell.length_a   1.000
_cell.length_b   1.000
_cell.length_c   1.000
_cell.angle_alpha   90.00
_cell.angle_beta   90.00
_cell.angle_gamma   90.00
#
_symmetry.space_group_name_H-M   'P 1'
#
loop_
_entity.id
_entity.type
_entity.pdbx_description
1 polymer ?
#
loop_
_entity_poly.entity_id
_entity_poly.type
_entity_poly.pdbx_seq_one_letter_code
_entity_poly.pdbx_strand_id
1 'polypeptide(L)'
;MTPREPRIRQRTPARRISTPSRLGPVRDTGLTVGGGRRRSRKRNLGPVFAIITLLAIAVVLLASAAGTRAARMKEPNQGDLVASASAETSTPAEPLRDPTPIFATYRSLNLRLPVDPGDVTALAFHQASGKETLAMDSLAPDADMAQAAKVKAVPASESVSGTASAATSTQTIWQGSVLRLWRSNRTGKPDTAADVGANPGSTVYAPVTGTVLQVRAYNLYNKYPDYEIHIKPDGWPEVDVVLIHVDDVSVTVGDRVTAGASRIACVRKMSDKIDIQLGGYTKNGGDHVHLQLNRVAVPGKLEQLSGS
;
A
#
# COMPACT_ATOMS: atom_id res chain seq x y z
N MET A 1 -69.49 -20.78 -45.15
CA MET A 1 -69.66 -20.53 -43.69
C MET A 1 -68.44 -21.10 -42.99
N THR A 2 -67.53 -20.24 -42.54
CA THR A 2 -66.32 -20.57 -41.80
C THR A 2 -66.28 -19.62 -40.58
N PRO A 3 -66.05 -20.12 -39.35
CA PRO A 3 -66.11 -19.26 -38.18
C PRO A 3 -64.79 -18.48 -38.02
N ARG A 4 -64.89 -17.16 -37.80
CA ARG A 4 -63.76 -16.29 -37.43
C ARG A 4 -63.57 -16.37 -35.91
N GLU A 5 -62.37 -16.75 -35.47
CA GLU A 5 -61.95 -16.64 -34.08
C GLU A 5 -61.70 -15.18 -33.66
N PRO A 6 -61.97 -14.81 -32.39
CA PRO A 6 -61.69 -13.48 -31.86
C PRO A 6 -60.24 -13.36 -31.39
N ARG A 7 -59.53 -12.37 -31.93
CA ARG A 7 -58.14 -12.02 -31.57
C ARG A 7 -58.12 -11.23 -30.25
N ILE A 8 -57.83 -11.91 -29.13
CA ILE A 8 -57.64 -11.29 -27.82
C ILE A 8 -56.30 -10.52 -27.82
N ARG A 9 -56.36 -9.18 -27.73
CA ARG A 9 -55.19 -8.34 -27.46
C ARG A 9 -54.86 -8.39 -25.96
N GLN A 10 -53.85 -9.17 -25.58
CA GLN A 10 -53.25 -9.07 -24.26
C GLN A 10 -52.39 -7.79 -24.19
N ARG A 11 -52.79 -6.84 -23.35
CA ARG A 11 -51.98 -5.68 -22.94
C ARG A 11 -51.16 -6.08 -21.71
N THR A 12 -49.89 -6.36 -21.89
CA THR A 12 -48.92 -6.57 -20.80
C THR A 12 -48.46 -5.21 -20.26
N PRO A 13 -48.46 -4.96 -18.94
CA PRO A 13 -47.96 -3.70 -18.39
C PRO A 13 -46.44 -3.62 -18.53
N ALA A 14 -45.95 -2.50 -19.07
CA ALA A 14 -44.53 -2.20 -19.18
C ALA A 14 -43.92 -2.08 -17.79
N ARG A 15 -43.15 -3.09 -17.39
CA ARG A 15 -42.33 -3.08 -16.19
C ARG A 15 -41.19 -2.09 -16.42
N ARG A 16 -41.21 -0.97 -15.68
CA ARG A 16 -40.12 0.02 -15.63
C ARG A 16 -38.84 -0.70 -15.22
N ILE A 17 -37.94 -0.91 -16.19
CA ILE A 17 -36.57 -1.33 -15.92
C ILE A 17 -35.90 -0.12 -15.28
N SER A 18 -35.69 -0.18 -13.97
CA SER A 18 -34.82 0.74 -13.28
C SER A 18 -33.41 0.56 -13.84
N THR A 19 -32.93 1.56 -14.57
CA THR A 19 -31.53 1.72 -14.94
C THR A 19 -30.64 1.51 -13.72
N PRO A 20 -29.59 0.66 -13.78
CA PRO A 20 -28.62 0.59 -12.71
C PRO A 20 -27.97 1.96 -12.57
N SER A 21 -27.99 2.48 -11.34
CA SER A 21 -27.29 3.70 -10.96
C SER A 21 -25.87 3.64 -11.48
N ARG A 22 -25.45 4.68 -12.22
CA ARG A 22 -24.06 4.86 -12.63
C ARG A 22 -23.19 4.82 -11.37
N LEU A 23 -22.52 3.69 -11.16
CA LEU A 23 -21.40 3.61 -10.23
C LEU A 23 -20.40 4.68 -10.67
N GLY A 24 -20.12 5.63 -9.78
CA GLY A 24 -19.06 6.60 -10.01
C GLY A 24 -17.73 5.89 -10.25
N PRO A 25 -16.74 6.56 -10.86
CA PRO A 25 -15.44 5.96 -11.08
C PRO A 25 -14.87 5.45 -9.75
N VAL A 26 -14.46 4.17 -9.74
CA VAL A 26 -13.73 3.54 -8.63
C VAL A 26 -12.56 4.44 -8.27
N ARG A 27 -12.52 4.90 -7.02
CA ARG A 27 -11.52 5.85 -6.54
C ARG A 27 -10.21 5.09 -6.28
N ASP A 28 -9.08 5.79 -6.47
CA ASP A 28 -7.70 5.30 -6.52
C ASP A 28 -6.87 5.54 -5.24
N THR A 29 -5.97 4.62 -4.87
CA THR A 29 -5.19 4.52 -3.61
C THR A 29 -4.51 5.78 -3.03
N GLY A 30 -4.58 6.94 -3.69
CA GLY A 30 -4.27 8.24 -3.11
C GLY A 30 -2.78 8.58 -3.06
N LEU A 31 -1.90 7.65 -3.41
CA LEU A 31 -0.46 7.85 -3.45
C LEU A 31 -0.02 8.67 -4.67
N THR A 32 0.21 9.96 -4.49
CA THR A 32 1.03 10.75 -5.42
C THR A 32 2.43 10.90 -4.83
N VAL A 33 3.39 10.11 -5.34
CA VAL A 33 4.82 10.40 -5.12
C VAL A 33 5.24 11.37 -6.24
N GLY A 34 5.31 12.66 -5.93
CA GLY A 34 5.86 13.68 -6.83
C GLY A 34 5.09 15.01 -6.92
N GLY A 35 5.67 16.06 -6.33
CA GLY A 35 5.73 17.43 -6.86
C GLY A 35 4.44 18.13 -7.28
N GLY A 36 3.65 18.61 -6.31
CA GLY A 36 2.57 19.56 -6.59
C GLY A 36 3.09 20.89 -7.14
N ARG A 37 2.96 21.13 -8.45
CA ARG A 37 3.05 22.49 -9.02
C ARG A 37 1.92 23.34 -8.45
N ARG A 38 2.24 24.20 -7.47
CA ARG A 38 1.38 25.31 -7.04
C ARG A 38 1.12 26.22 -8.25
N ARG A 39 -0.07 26.13 -8.85
CA ARG A 39 -0.63 27.24 -9.63
C ARG A 39 -0.87 28.37 -8.64
N SER A 40 0.02 29.36 -8.66
CA SER A 40 -0.18 30.64 -7.97
C SER A 40 -1.44 31.30 -8.50
N ARG A 41 -2.54 31.13 -7.77
CA ARG A 41 -3.74 31.95 -7.94
C ARG A 41 -3.49 33.21 -7.11
N LYS A 42 -3.02 34.27 -7.77
CA LYS A 42 -2.93 35.61 -7.18
C LYS A 42 -4.29 35.95 -6.57
N ARG A 43 -4.38 35.97 -5.24
CA ARG A 43 -5.49 36.56 -4.50
C ARG A 43 -5.02 37.93 -4.04
N ASN A 44 -5.72 38.97 -4.49
CA ASN A 44 -5.48 40.34 -4.09
C ASN A 44 -5.63 40.45 -2.57
N LEU A 45 -4.58 40.91 -1.90
CA LEU A 45 -4.56 41.19 -0.47
C LEU A 45 -5.11 42.60 -0.24
N GLY A 46 -6.32 42.68 0.33
CA GLY A 46 -6.85 43.88 0.98
C GLY A 46 -6.33 44.00 2.42
N PRO A 47 -6.52 45.16 3.08
CA PRO A 47 -5.78 45.52 4.28
C PRO A 47 -6.41 44.87 5.52
N VAL A 48 -5.81 43.79 6.02
CA VAL A 48 -6.17 43.18 7.33
C VAL A 48 -4.96 43.15 8.29
N PHE A 49 -3.86 43.82 7.94
CA PHE A 49 -2.61 43.81 8.73
C PHE A 49 -2.58 44.72 9.97
N ALA A 50 -3.71 45.25 10.42
CA ALA A 50 -3.75 46.17 11.57
C ALA A 50 -4.14 45.55 12.92
N ILE A 51 -4.50 44.25 12.99
CA ILE A 51 -5.04 43.63 14.23
C ILE A 51 -4.08 42.60 14.86
N ILE A 52 -3.11 42.05 14.11
CA ILE A 52 -2.23 40.97 14.62
C ILE A 52 -1.00 41.51 15.37
N THR A 53 -0.59 42.76 15.13
CA THR A 53 0.58 43.39 15.76
C THR A 53 0.35 43.82 17.22
N LEU A 54 -0.90 43.94 17.67
CA LEU A 54 -1.23 44.33 19.05
C LEU A 54 -1.22 43.16 20.05
N LEU A 55 -1.39 41.91 19.61
CA LEU A 55 -1.35 40.73 20.50
C LEU A 55 0.06 40.24 20.81
N ALA A 56 1.04 40.50 19.96
CA ALA A 56 2.43 40.06 20.15
C ALA A 56 3.18 40.87 21.23
N ILE A 57 2.77 42.12 21.49
CA ILE A 57 3.41 43.00 22.48
C ILE A 57 2.94 42.66 23.91
N ALA A 58 1.74 42.10 24.08
CA ALA A 58 1.20 41.73 25.39
C ALA A 58 1.85 40.46 26.00
N VAL A 59 2.37 39.55 25.17
CA VAL A 59 2.99 38.29 25.65
C VAL A 59 4.46 38.48 26.05
N VAL A 60 5.16 39.47 25.47
CA VAL A 60 6.57 39.75 25.78
C VAL A 60 6.73 40.54 27.09
N LEU A 61 5.68 41.22 27.58
CA LEU A 61 5.73 42.00 28.83
C LEU A 61 5.30 41.21 30.09
N LEU A 62 4.91 39.94 29.97
CA LEU A 62 4.49 39.10 31.11
C LEU A 62 5.53 38.07 31.58
N ALA A 63 6.74 38.05 31.00
CA ALA A 63 7.81 37.11 31.38
C ALA A 63 8.97 37.76 32.16
N SER A 64 8.83 39.00 32.63
CA SER A 64 9.85 39.73 33.40
C SER A 64 9.41 39.94 34.86
N ALA A 65 9.14 38.85 35.59
CA ALA A 65 8.98 38.90 37.04
C ALA A 65 9.16 37.51 37.70
N ALA A 66 10.40 36.99 37.75
CA ALA A 66 10.81 36.02 38.78
C ALA A 66 12.34 35.84 38.82
N GLY A 67 12.97 36.63 39.69
CA GLY A 67 13.98 36.20 40.65
C GLY A 67 15.10 35.24 40.25
N THR A 68 16.31 35.80 40.22
CA THR A 68 17.64 35.19 40.32
C THR A 68 17.79 34.12 41.41
N ARG A 69 18.37 32.96 41.05
CA ARG A 69 19.33 32.23 41.92
C ARG A 69 20.48 31.70 41.07
N ALA A 70 21.66 32.25 41.31
CA ALA A 70 22.92 31.78 40.76
C ALA A 70 23.34 30.47 41.47
N ALA A 71 23.59 29.44 40.68
CA ALA A 71 24.41 28.31 41.08
C ALA A 71 25.44 28.06 39.99
N ARG A 72 26.69 28.39 40.30
CA ARG A 72 27.89 28.12 39.52
C ARG A 72 28.11 26.60 39.50
N MET A 73 28.11 25.98 38.31
CA MET A 73 28.70 24.65 38.11
C MET A 73 29.23 24.48 36.66
N LYS A 74 30.55 24.67 36.55
CA LYS A 74 31.57 23.96 35.75
C LYS A 74 31.17 23.40 34.37
N GLU A 75 31.65 24.06 33.31
CA GLU A 75 31.81 23.48 31.97
C GLU A 75 32.76 22.26 32.01
N PRO A 76 32.45 21.15 31.32
CA PRO A 76 33.42 20.11 31.01
C PRO A 76 34.18 20.45 29.72
N ASN A 77 35.50 20.44 29.88
CA ASN A 77 36.52 20.65 28.87
C ASN A 77 36.49 19.57 27.77
N GLN A 78 36.88 19.95 26.55
CA GLN A 78 37.26 19.03 25.48
C GLN A 78 38.46 18.19 25.93
N GLY A 79 38.37 16.87 25.79
CA GLY A 79 39.48 15.95 26.01
C GLY A 79 39.00 14.55 26.38
N ASP A 80 39.19 13.62 25.45
CA ASP A 80 39.26 12.17 25.62
C ASP A 80 38.10 11.44 26.31
N LEU A 81 37.19 10.89 25.50
CA LEU A 81 36.87 9.46 25.60
C LEU A 81 36.63 8.90 24.20
N VAL A 82 37.70 8.26 23.70
CA VAL A 82 37.67 7.31 22.59
C VAL A 82 36.88 6.10 23.07
N ALA A 83 35.58 6.06 22.76
CA ALA A 83 34.81 4.83 22.80
C ALA A 83 34.50 4.47 21.35
N SER A 84 35.37 3.65 20.77
CA SER A 84 35.06 2.88 19.58
C SER A 84 33.78 2.10 19.85
N ALA A 85 32.65 2.59 19.35
CA ALA A 85 31.45 1.80 19.20
C ALA A 85 31.79 0.73 18.16
N SER A 86 32.23 -0.43 18.65
CA SER A 86 32.25 -1.65 17.85
C SER A 86 30.87 -1.80 17.25
N ALA A 87 30.80 -1.67 15.92
CA ALA A 87 29.65 -2.12 15.16
C ALA A 87 29.52 -3.61 15.44
N GLU A 88 28.64 -3.98 16.37
CA GLU A 88 28.18 -5.34 16.47
C GLU A 88 27.49 -5.65 15.14
N THR A 89 28.20 -6.41 14.31
CA THR A 89 27.64 -7.10 13.16
C THR A 89 26.55 -8.01 13.71
N SER A 90 25.34 -7.50 13.84
CA SER A 90 24.17 -8.28 14.22
C SER A 90 24.00 -9.33 13.14
N THR A 91 24.36 -10.57 13.45
CA THR A 91 23.98 -11.74 12.66
C THR A 91 22.48 -11.62 12.39
N PRO A 92 22.01 -11.73 11.12
CA PRO A 92 20.59 -11.67 10.83
C PRO A 92 19.88 -12.68 11.74
N ALA A 93 18.94 -12.20 12.56
CA ALA A 93 18.12 -13.10 13.35
C ALA A 93 17.47 -14.10 12.38
N GLU A 94 17.66 -15.40 12.64
CA GLU A 94 16.99 -16.46 11.88
C GLU A 94 15.50 -16.12 11.80
N PRO A 95 14.90 -16.19 10.60
CA PRO A 95 13.50 -15.83 10.44
C PRO A 95 12.64 -16.70 11.36
N LEU A 96 11.74 -16.04 12.10
CA LEU A 96 10.81 -16.68 13.06
C LEU A 96 9.87 -17.71 12.40
N ARG A 97 9.85 -17.79 11.07
CA ARG A 97 9.00 -18.69 10.28
C ARG A 97 9.60 -18.98 8.91
N ASP A 98 9.12 -20.04 8.27
CA ASP A 98 9.35 -20.27 6.86
C ASP A 98 8.78 -19.11 6.04
N PRO A 99 9.59 -18.54 5.12
CA PRO A 99 9.14 -17.40 4.35
C PRO A 99 8.10 -17.80 3.30
N THR A 100 7.08 -16.94 3.12
CA THR A 100 5.98 -17.17 2.15
C THR A 100 6.48 -17.40 0.71
N PRO A 101 5.68 -17.99 -0.19
CA PRO A 101 6.07 -18.19 -1.59
C PRO A 101 6.27 -16.87 -2.38
N ILE A 102 7.04 -16.93 -3.46
CA ILE A 102 7.28 -15.82 -4.40
C ILE A 102 6.11 -15.75 -5.39
N PHE A 103 5.53 -14.56 -5.59
CA PHE A 103 4.43 -14.37 -6.54
C PHE A 103 4.83 -13.53 -7.76
N ALA A 104 5.88 -12.72 -7.65
CA ALA A 104 6.31 -11.81 -8.70
C ALA A 104 7.81 -11.51 -8.61
N THR A 105 8.35 -10.95 -9.68
CA THR A 105 9.72 -10.42 -9.72
C THR A 105 9.76 -9.00 -10.26
N TYR A 106 10.85 -8.30 -9.94
CA TYR A 106 11.29 -7.12 -10.68
C TYR A 106 12.77 -7.32 -11.00
N ARG A 107 13.09 -7.59 -12.28
CA ARG A 107 14.43 -8.06 -12.67
C ARG A 107 14.80 -9.29 -11.82
N SER A 108 15.89 -9.26 -11.04
CA SER A 108 16.26 -10.34 -10.11
C SER A 108 15.79 -10.14 -8.66
N LEU A 109 15.01 -9.09 -8.37
CA LEU A 109 14.33 -8.94 -7.08
C LEU A 109 13.11 -9.86 -7.02
N ASN A 110 13.10 -10.78 -6.06
CA ASN A 110 11.96 -11.65 -5.79
C ASN A 110 10.99 -10.99 -4.80
N LEU A 111 9.70 -10.99 -5.12
CA LEU A 111 8.62 -10.49 -4.26
C LEU A 111 7.84 -11.67 -3.68
N ARG A 112 7.89 -11.78 -2.36
CA ARG A 112 7.16 -12.79 -1.57
C ARG A 112 5.74 -12.34 -1.31
N LEU A 113 4.82 -13.29 -1.17
CA LEU A 113 3.44 -12.98 -0.79
C LEU A 113 3.44 -12.23 0.55
N PRO A 114 2.82 -11.04 0.63
CA PRO A 114 2.77 -10.27 1.85
C PRO A 114 1.73 -10.78 2.85
N VAL A 115 0.99 -11.85 2.54
CA VAL A 115 0.07 -12.54 3.46
C VAL A 115 0.28 -14.04 3.34
N ASP A 116 -0.19 -14.81 4.32
CA ASP A 116 -0.09 -16.26 4.26
C ASP A 116 -0.84 -16.84 3.05
N PRO A 117 -0.29 -17.85 2.34
CA PRO A 117 -0.96 -18.43 1.17
C PRO A 117 -2.37 -18.93 1.43
N GLY A 118 -2.63 -19.46 2.65
CA GLY A 118 -3.95 -19.92 3.07
C GLY A 118 -4.96 -18.80 3.31
N ASP A 119 -4.49 -17.57 3.50
CA ASP A 119 -5.31 -16.38 3.72
C ASP A 119 -5.57 -15.59 2.43
N VAL A 120 -4.87 -15.91 1.34
CA VAL A 120 -5.06 -15.22 0.05
C VAL A 120 -6.47 -15.50 -0.48
N THR A 121 -7.25 -14.44 -0.60
CA THR A 121 -8.60 -14.50 -1.21
C THR A 121 -8.57 -14.23 -2.72
N ALA A 122 -7.63 -13.40 -3.17
CA ALA A 122 -7.32 -13.11 -4.56
C ALA A 122 -5.96 -12.40 -4.65
N LEU A 123 -5.29 -12.51 -5.80
CA LEU A 123 -4.16 -11.67 -6.16
C LEU A 123 -4.46 -10.97 -7.48
N ALA A 124 -4.21 -9.67 -7.57
CA ALA A 124 -4.50 -8.89 -8.75
C ALA A 124 -3.39 -7.92 -9.11
N PHE A 125 -3.09 -7.77 -10.39
CA PHE A 125 -2.22 -6.71 -10.90
C PHE A 125 -3.03 -5.57 -11.53
N HIS A 126 -2.59 -4.33 -11.30
CA HIS A 126 -3.19 -3.13 -11.89
C HIS A 126 -2.21 -1.96 -11.95
N GLN A 127 -2.61 -0.90 -12.67
CA GLN A 127 -1.84 0.32 -12.79
C GLN A 127 -1.81 1.09 -11.47
N ALA A 128 -0.60 1.25 -10.92
CA ALA A 128 -0.32 2.25 -9.92
C ALA A 128 -0.60 3.67 -10.46
N SER A 129 -0.80 4.61 -9.54
CA SER A 129 -1.21 5.98 -9.88
C SER A 129 -0.03 6.94 -10.09
N GLY A 130 1.14 6.61 -9.53
CA GLY A 130 2.36 7.39 -9.61
C GLY A 130 3.10 7.25 -10.94
N LYS A 131 4.06 8.15 -11.19
CA LYS A 131 4.89 8.14 -12.41
C LYS A 131 6.19 7.36 -12.28
N GLU A 132 6.68 7.22 -11.04
CA GLU A 132 7.93 6.53 -10.74
C GLU A 132 7.75 5.02 -10.58
N THR A 133 6.60 4.49 -10.99
CA THR A 133 6.21 3.11 -10.72
C THR A 133 6.97 2.13 -11.61
N LEU A 134 7.46 1.04 -11.02
CA LEU A 134 8.17 -0.02 -11.70
C LEU A 134 7.23 -1.20 -11.94
N ALA A 135 7.27 -1.75 -13.15
CA ALA A 135 6.45 -2.90 -13.50
C ALA A 135 7.05 -4.19 -12.93
N MET A 136 6.20 -5.03 -12.36
CA MET A 136 6.51 -6.37 -11.88
C MET A 136 6.15 -7.41 -12.92
N ASP A 137 6.89 -8.51 -12.93
CA ASP A 137 6.58 -9.70 -13.73
C ASP A 137 5.83 -10.70 -12.83
N SER A 138 4.58 -11.03 -13.18
CA SER A 138 3.81 -12.07 -12.48
C SER A 138 4.42 -13.45 -12.75
N LEU A 139 4.62 -14.25 -11.70
CA LEU A 139 5.04 -15.65 -11.83
C LEU A 139 3.85 -16.63 -11.90
N ALA A 140 2.66 -16.19 -11.48
CA ALA A 140 1.45 -16.99 -11.50
C ALA A 140 0.65 -16.73 -12.80
N PRO A 141 -0.05 -17.75 -13.33
CA PRO A 141 -0.88 -17.62 -14.52
C PRO A 141 -2.11 -16.73 -14.29
N ASP A 142 -2.66 -16.20 -15.37
CA ASP A 142 -3.88 -15.40 -15.33
C ASP A 142 -5.11 -16.27 -15.00
N ALA A 143 -5.99 -15.75 -14.14
CA ALA A 143 -7.25 -16.37 -13.79
C ALA A 143 -8.33 -16.12 -14.87
N ASP A 144 -9.32 -17.03 -14.96
CA ASP A 144 -10.57 -16.72 -15.68
C ASP A 144 -11.36 -15.67 -14.90
N MET A 145 -11.34 -14.44 -15.40
CA MET A 145 -12.01 -13.29 -14.81
C MET A 145 -13.53 -13.47 -14.71
N ALA A 146 -14.16 -14.08 -15.71
CA ALA A 146 -15.61 -14.26 -15.74
C ALA A 146 -16.04 -15.31 -14.71
N GLN A 147 -15.30 -16.42 -14.64
CA GLN A 147 -15.51 -17.44 -13.62
C GLN A 147 -15.26 -16.86 -12.22
N ALA A 148 -14.14 -16.16 -12.01
CA ALA A 148 -13.79 -15.59 -10.72
C ALA A 148 -14.85 -14.59 -10.21
N ALA A 149 -15.38 -13.75 -11.10
CA ALA A 149 -16.47 -12.84 -10.76
C ALA A 149 -17.77 -13.58 -10.41
N LYS A 150 -18.09 -14.66 -11.15
CA LYS A 150 -19.29 -15.48 -10.94
C LYS A 150 -19.25 -16.22 -9.59
N VAL A 151 -18.11 -16.81 -9.24
CA VAL A 151 -17.97 -17.64 -8.03
C VAL A 151 -17.46 -16.86 -6.80
N LYS A 152 -17.03 -15.61 -7.01
CA LYS A 152 -16.42 -14.74 -5.98
C LYS A 152 -15.21 -15.41 -5.31
N ALA A 153 -14.37 -16.06 -6.11
CA ALA A 153 -13.13 -16.67 -5.67
C ALA A 153 -12.15 -16.78 -6.85
N VAL A 154 -10.86 -16.71 -6.56
CA VAL A 154 -9.79 -16.96 -7.54
C VAL A 154 -9.22 -18.34 -7.24
N PRO A 155 -9.37 -19.33 -8.15
CA PRO A 155 -8.89 -20.68 -7.90
C PRO A 155 -7.36 -20.70 -7.84
N ALA A 156 -6.82 -21.65 -7.06
CA ALA A 156 -5.41 -22.03 -7.21
C ALA A 156 -5.18 -22.51 -8.65
N SER A 157 -4.00 -22.25 -9.21
CA SER A 157 -3.64 -22.83 -10.50
C SER A 157 -3.65 -24.36 -10.34
N GLU A 158 -4.21 -25.08 -11.31
CA GLU A 158 -4.00 -26.53 -11.37
C GLU A 158 -2.49 -26.75 -11.40
N SER A 159 -1.95 -27.32 -10.32
CA SER A 159 -0.52 -27.57 -10.21
C SER A 159 -0.15 -28.61 -11.27
N VAL A 160 0.86 -28.31 -12.09
CA VAL A 160 1.60 -29.38 -12.78
C VAL A 160 2.20 -30.23 -11.67
N SER A 161 1.68 -31.45 -11.48
CA SER A 161 2.17 -32.44 -10.52
C SER A 161 3.65 -32.73 -10.74
N GLY A 162 4.52 -31.97 -10.07
CA GLY A 162 5.95 -32.23 -9.94
C GLY A 162 6.23 -32.71 -8.52
N THR A 163 6.75 -33.92 -8.40
CA THR A 163 7.12 -34.60 -7.16
C THR A 163 8.01 -33.73 -6.27
N ALA A 164 7.58 -33.53 -5.01
CA ALA A 164 8.36 -32.82 -4.00
C ALA A 164 9.65 -33.60 -3.68
N SER A 165 10.80 -32.95 -3.83
CA SER A 165 12.09 -33.44 -3.34
C SER A 165 12.54 -32.57 -2.17
N ALA A 166 12.94 -33.22 -1.08
CA ALA A 166 13.33 -32.59 0.17
C ALA A 166 14.78 -32.09 0.12
N ALA A 167 14.98 -30.95 0.79
CA ALA A 167 16.23 -30.29 1.19
C ALA A 167 16.87 -29.27 0.22
N THR A 168 17.16 -28.09 0.81
CA THR A 168 17.98 -26.95 0.36
C THR A 168 17.21 -25.78 -0.26
N SER A 169 16.94 -24.75 0.55
CA SER A 169 16.48 -23.40 0.15
C SER A 169 15.46 -23.36 -1.00
N THR A 170 14.26 -23.89 -0.78
CA THR A 170 13.21 -23.85 -1.80
C THR A 170 12.54 -22.48 -1.78
N GLN A 171 13.04 -21.56 -2.60
CA GLN A 171 12.26 -20.44 -3.08
C GLN A 171 11.01 -20.98 -3.80
N THR A 172 9.95 -21.23 -3.04
CA THR A 172 8.70 -21.78 -3.60
C THR A 172 7.98 -20.68 -4.36
N ILE A 173 7.65 -20.93 -5.63
CA ILE A 173 6.74 -20.07 -6.39
C ILE A 173 5.31 -20.35 -5.94
N TRP A 174 4.53 -19.28 -5.75
CA TRP A 174 3.12 -19.40 -5.39
C TRP A 174 2.32 -20.07 -6.50
N GLN A 175 1.54 -21.11 -6.15
CA GLN A 175 0.77 -21.92 -7.10
C GLN A 175 -0.67 -21.40 -7.30
N GLY A 176 -0.88 -20.09 -7.14
CA GLY A 176 -2.17 -19.44 -7.37
C GLY A 176 -2.38 -19.00 -8.81
N SER A 177 -3.47 -18.28 -9.06
CA SER A 177 -3.69 -17.53 -10.31
C SER A 177 -3.97 -16.05 -10.01
N VAL A 178 -3.81 -15.19 -11.02
CA VAL A 178 -3.84 -13.73 -10.84
C VAL A 178 -4.93 -13.07 -11.68
N LEU A 179 -5.58 -12.06 -11.11
CA LEU A 179 -6.53 -11.21 -11.81
C LEU A 179 -5.79 -10.05 -12.50
N ARG A 180 -6.29 -9.67 -13.68
CA ARG A 180 -5.79 -8.50 -14.43
C ARG A 180 -6.81 -7.36 -14.35
N LEU A 181 -6.63 -6.47 -13.38
CA LEU A 181 -7.57 -5.40 -13.05
C LEU A 181 -7.22 -4.08 -13.72
N TRP A 182 -6.98 -4.13 -15.03
CA TRP A 182 -6.49 -2.97 -15.78
C TRP A 182 -7.48 -1.80 -15.78
N ARG A 183 -6.95 -0.60 -15.55
CA ARG A 183 -7.72 0.64 -15.50
C ARG A 183 -7.57 1.40 -16.81
N SER A 184 -8.66 1.51 -17.57
CA SER A 184 -8.67 2.18 -18.89
C SER A 184 -8.34 3.68 -18.85
N ASN A 185 -8.42 4.31 -17.67
CA ASN A 185 -8.06 5.71 -17.46
C ASN A 185 -6.60 5.91 -17.01
N ARG A 186 -5.77 4.86 -17.03
CA ARG A 186 -4.35 4.92 -16.63
C ARG A 186 -3.44 4.58 -17.80
N THR A 187 -2.38 5.37 -17.93
CA THR A 187 -1.28 5.16 -18.88
C THR A 187 -0.13 4.44 -18.21
N GLY A 188 0.64 3.64 -18.94
CA GLY A 188 1.80 2.92 -18.41
C GLY A 188 1.61 1.40 -18.43
N LYS A 189 2.62 0.66 -17.95
CA LYS A 189 2.52 -0.80 -17.86
C LYS A 189 1.47 -1.20 -16.82
N PRO A 190 0.61 -2.19 -17.12
CA PRO A 190 -0.50 -2.57 -16.26
C PRO A 190 -0.09 -3.22 -14.94
N ASP A 191 1.13 -3.73 -14.81
CA ASP A 191 1.56 -4.54 -13.65
C ASP A 191 2.45 -3.74 -12.69
N THR A 192 2.08 -2.49 -12.44
CA THR A 192 2.88 -1.55 -11.61
C THR A 192 2.46 -1.55 -10.14
N ALA A 193 1.35 -2.21 -9.81
CA ALA A 193 0.94 -2.53 -8.46
C ALA A 193 0.30 -3.93 -8.39
N ALA A 194 0.32 -4.50 -7.19
CA ALA A 194 -0.33 -5.76 -6.87
C ALA A 194 -1.21 -5.60 -5.63
N ASP A 195 -2.47 -6.01 -5.73
CA ASP A 195 -3.40 -6.11 -4.60
C ASP A 195 -3.45 -7.58 -4.18
N VAL A 196 -3.06 -7.86 -2.94
CA VAL A 196 -3.11 -9.20 -2.34
C VAL A 196 -4.23 -9.23 -1.32
N GLY A 197 -5.36 -9.78 -1.74
CA GLY A 197 -6.58 -9.85 -0.96
C GLY A 197 -6.47 -10.83 0.19
N ALA A 198 -6.92 -10.43 1.37
CA ALA A 198 -7.07 -11.29 2.54
C ALA A 198 -8.15 -10.72 3.48
N ASN A 199 -8.56 -11.48 4.50
CA ASN A 199 -9.51 -10.95 5.48
C ASN A 199 -8.88 -9.82 6.29
N PRO A 200 -9.65 -8.80 6.71
CA PRO A 200 -9.16 -7.81 7.65
C PRO A 200 -8.59 -8.45 8.92
N GLY A 201 -7.44 -7.98 9.38
CA GLY A 201 -6.68 -8.55 10.48
C GLY A 201 -5.71 -9.68 10.10
N SER A 202 -5.76 -10.20 8.87
CA SER A 202 -4.74 -11.14 8.38
C SER A 202 -3.35 -10.51 8.48
N THR A 203 -2.37 -11.29 8.94
CA THR A 203 -1.00 -10.81 9.15
C THR A 203 -0.37 -10.40 7.83
N VAL A 204 0.29 -9.24 7.81
CA VAL A 204 1.09 -8.76 6.68
C VAL A 204 2.57 -8.95 6.98
N TYR A 205 3.25 -9.63 6.05
CA TYR A 205 4.68 -9.90 6.08
C TYR A 205 5.44 -9.01 5.08
N ALA A 206 6.71 -8.72 5.37
CA ALA A 206 7.57 -7.99 4.44
C ALA A 206 7.72 -8.76 3.11
N PRO A 207 7.41 -8.17 1.95
CA PRO A 207 7.50 -8.86 0.65
C PRO A 207 8.95 -9.03 0.16
N VAL A 208 9.91 -8.31 0.76
CA VAL A 208 11.33 -8.31 0.43
C VAL A 208 12.18 -8.32 1.70
N THR A 209 13.43 -8.78 1.58
CA THR A 209 14.44 -8.60 2.62
C THR A 209 15.04 -7.22 2.42
N GLY A 210 15.13 -6.44 3.49
CA GLY A 210 15.50 -5.04 3.36
C GLY A 210 15.46 -4.25 4.66
N THR A 211 15.55 -2.94 4.52
CA THR A 211 15.48 -1.98 5.62
C THR A 211 14.27 -1.10 5.46
N VAL A 212 13.50 -0.93 6.53
CA VAL A 212 12.35 0.00 6.56
C VAL A 212 12.86 1.43 6.47
N LEU A 213 12.47 2.16 5.43
CA LEU A 213 12.84 3.56 5.20
C LEU A 213 11.87 4.54 5.84
N GLN A 214 10.59 4.21 5.86
CA GLN A 214 9.53 5.09 6.35
C GLN A 214 8.32 4.26 6.79
N VAL A 215 7.72 4.70 7.90
CA VAL A 215 6.38 4.31 8.33
C VAL A 215 5.62 5.59 8.57
N ARG A 216 4.49 5.78 7.87
CA ARG A 216 3.73 7.03 7.95
C ARG A 216 2.24 6.77 7.98
N ALA A 217 1.55 7.38 8.94
CA ALA A 217 0.11 7.50 8.93
C ALA A 217 -0.32 8.56 7.90
N TYR A 218 -1.34 8.28 7.11
CA TYR A 218 -1.91 9.21 6.15
C TYR A 218 -3.43 9.04 6.04
N ASN A 219 -4.10 9.95 5.35
CA ASN A 219 -5.53 9.83 5.06
C ASN A 219 -5.73 9.40 3.61
N LEU A 220 -6.09 8.13 3.41
CA LEU A 220 -6.55 7.62 2.12
C LEU A 220 -7.77 8.44 1.66
N TYR A 221 -7.70 8.98 0.44
CA TYR A 221 -8.69 9.92 -0.12
C TYR A 221 -8.92 11.19 0.72
N ASN A 222 -7.94 11.61 1.51
CA ASN A 222 -8.09 12.71 2.49
C ASN A 222 -9.23 12.47 3.49
N LYS A 223 -9.64 11.21 3.71
CA LYS A 223 -10.81 10.88 4.52
C LYS A 223 -10.61 9.72 5.50
N TYR A 224 -9.93 8.66 5.08
CA TYR A 224 -9.87 7.42 5.85
C TYR A 224 -8.44 7.18 6.36
N PRO A 225 -8.21 7.08 7.69
CA PRO A 225 -6.87 6.86 8.24
C PRO A 225 -6.25 5.57 7.70
N ASP A 226 -5.02 5.60 7.23
CA ASP A 226 -4.30 4.45 6.68
C ASP A 226 -2.81 4.58 7.00
N TYR A 227 -2.04 3.51 6.78
CA TYR A 227 -0.59 3.54 6.92
C TYR A 227 0.10 3.21 5.60
N GLU A 228 1.25 3.80 5.38
CA GLU A 228 2.21 3.39 4.36
C GLU A 228 3.51 2.92 5.02
N ILE A 229 4.06 1.83 4.49
CA ILE A 229 5.34 1.24 4.89
C ILE A 229 6.22 1.18 3.66
N HIS A 230 7.41 1.78 3.75
CA HIS A 230 8.40 1.82 2.69
C HIS A 230 9.60 0.96 3.07
N ILE A 231 9.99 0.02 2.22
CA ILE A 231 11.11 -0.88 2.43
C ILE A 231 12.09 -0.73 1.27
N LYS A 232 13.36 -0.47 1.58
CA LYS A 232 14.47 -0.56 0.62
C LYS A 232 14.93 -2.01 0.56
N PRO A 233 14.78 -2.71 -0.58
CA PRO A 233 15.29 -4.07 -0.71
C PRO A 233 16.82 -4.09 -0.69
N ASP A 234 17.39 -5.17 -0.18
CA ASP A 234 18.83 -5.41 -0.28
C ASP A 234 19.27 -5.57 -1.73
N GLY A 235 20.40 -4.96 -2.09
CA GLY A 235 20.93 -4.99 -3.46
C GLY A 235 20.16 -4.13 -4.48
N TRP A 236 19.08 -3.46 -4.06
CA TRP A 236 18.24 -2.60 -4.92
C TRP A 236 18.01 -1.23 -4.28
N PRO A 237 19.07 -0.44 -4.03
CA PRO A 237 18.93 0.84 -3.34
C PRO A 237 18.12 1.87 -4.14
N GLU A 238 17.96 1.69 -5.44
CA GLU A 238 17.12 2.52 -6.31
C GLU A 238 15.62 2.14 -6.31
N VAL A 239 15.23 1.10 -5.57
CA VAL A 239 13.86 0.62 -5.47
C VAL A 239 13.29 0.92 -4.09
N ASP A 240 12.06 1.43 -4.06
CA ASP A 240 11.22 1.60 -2.89
C ASP A 240 10.01 0.67 -3.01
N VAL A 241 9.86 -0.26 -2.06
CA VAL A 241 8.69 -1.15 -1.95
C VAL A 241 7.71 -0.53 -0.98
N VAL A 242 6.54 -0.16 -1.48
CA VAL A 242 5.50 0.51 -0.71
C VAL A 242 4.36 -0.45 -0.44
N LEU A 243 3.95 -0.54 0.82
CA LEU A 243 2.74 -1.22 1.24
C LEU A 243 1.77 -0.23 1.87
N ILE A 244 0.50 -0.30 1.47
CA ILE A 244 -0.60 0.46 2.07
C ILE A 244 -1.82 -0.44 2.29
N HIS A 245 -2.89 0.13 2.84
CA HIS A 245 -4.12 -0.60 3.19
C HIS A 245 -3.86 -1.59 4.33
N VAL A 246 -3.08 -1.10 5.29
CA VAL A 246 -2.61 -1.86 6.44
C VAL A 246 -2.92 -1.13 7.74
N ASP A 247 -3.02 -1.89 8.83
CA ASP A 247 -3.22 -1.42 10.19
C ASP A 247 -2.28 -2.19 11.14
N ASP A 248 -2.27 -1.85 12.43
CA ASP A 248 -1.50 -2.56 13.47
C ASP A 248 -0.02 -2.77 13.08
N VAL A 249 0.62 -1.68 12.68
CA VAL A 249 2.01 -1.65 12.21
C VAL A 249 2.96 -2.03 13.34
N SER A 250 3.85 -3.00 13.09
CA SER A 250 4.78 -3.56 14.09
C SER A 250 6.26 -3.29 13.79
N VAL A 251 6.56 -2.45 12.80
CA VAL A 251 7.92 -2.04 12.44
C VAL A 251 8.10 -0.54 12.52
N THR A 252 9.35 -0.11 12.65
CA THR A 252 9.78 1.27 12.70
C THR A 252 10.90 1.53 11.69
N VAL A 253 11.20 2.81 11.44
CA VAL A 253 12.26 3.20 10.50
C VAL A 253 13.61 2.68 10.99
N GLY A 254 14.36 2.07 10.08
CA GLY A 254 15.66 1.47 10.37
C GLY A 254 15.60 -0.05 10.62
N ASP A 255 14.43 -0.60 10.90
CA ASP A 255 14.27 -2.04 11.15
C ASP A 255 14.71 -2.86 9.94
N ARG A 256 15.37 -3.98 10.24
CA ARG A 256 15.69 -5.04 9.27
C ARG A 256 14.53 -6.01 9.18
N VAL A 257 14.12 -6.31 7.95
CA VAL A 257 13.04 -7.26 7.68
C VAL A 257 13.51 -8.37 6.75
N THR A 258 12.97 -9.56 6.94
CA THR A 258 13.22 -10.75 6.13
C THR A 258 11.99 -11.07 5.28
N ALA A 259 12.22 -11.24 3.97
CA ALA A 259 11.16 -11.45 2.98
C ALA A 259 10.29 -12.67 3.34
N GLY A 260 8.97 -12.48 3.38
CA GLY A 260 7.98 -13.50 3.67
C GLY A 260 7.95 -13.98 5.12
N ALA A 261 8.76 -13.41 6.02
CA ALA A 261 8.90 -13.91 7.39
C ALA A 261 8.68 -12.83 8.46
N SER A 262 9.21 -11.63 8.29
CA SER A 262 9.01 -10.54 9.26
C SER A 262 7.59 -10.00 9.16
N ARG A 263 6.82 -10.09 10.24
CA ARG A 263 5.53 -9.39 10.37
C ARG A 263 5.77 -7.88 10.38
N ILE A 264 5.00 -7.15 9.59
CA ILE A 264 5.08 -5.69 9.51
C ILE A 264 3.78 -4.98 9.84
N ALA A 265 2.63 -5.62 9.65
CA ALA A 265 1.31 -5.03 9.88
C ALA A 265 0.20 -6.11 9.86
N CYS A 266 -1.06 -5.71 9.76
CA CYS A 266 -2.19 -6.54 9.34
C CYS A 266 -3.01 -5.87 8.21
N VAL A 267 -3.81 -6.66 7.49
CA VAL A 267 -4.70 -6.15 6.44
C VAL A 267 -5.81 -5.31 7.06
N ARG A 268 -6.01 -4.11 6.53
CA ARG A 268 -7.02 -3.19 7.04
C ARG A 268 -8.41 -3.49 6.46
N LYS A 269 -9.45 -3.28 7.26
CA LYS A 269 -10.84 -3.24 6.76
C LYS A 269 -11.12 -1.93 6.04
N MET A 270 -11.40 -2.00 4.74
CA MET A 270 -11.71 -0.87 3.88
C MET A 270 -13.01 -1.06 3.10
N SER A 271 -13.44 -2.30 2.90
CA SER A 271 -14.66 -2.68 2.17
C SER A 271 -15.94 -2.07 2.76
N ASP A 272 -15.91 -1.61 4.01
CA ASP A 272 -17.00 -0.86 4.65
C ASP A 272 -16.96 0.65 4.37
N LYS A 273 -15.87 1.17 3.77
CA LYS A 273 -15.63 2.60 3.52
C LYS A 273 -15.61 2.98 2.04
N ILE A 274 -15.16 2.07 1.19
CA ILE A 274 -14.96 2.28 -0.25
C ILE A 274 -15.37 1.05 -1.04
N ASP A 275 -15.81 1.27 -2.28
CA ASP A 275 -16.01 0.19 -3.24
C ASP A 275 -14.65 -0.19 -3.86
N ILE A 276 -14.24 -1.44 -3.64
CA ILE A 276 -12.92 -1.95 -4.04
C ILE A 276 -13.10 -2.84 -5.26
N GLN A 277 -12.33 -2.60 -6.31
CA GLN A 277 -12.41 -3.37 -7.56
C GLN A 277 -12.24 -4.87 -7.33
N LEU A 278 -11.35 -5.27 -6.41
CA LEU A 278 -11.12 -6.66 -6.02
C LEU A 278 -12.38 -7.33 -5.43
N GLY A 279 -13.29 -6.57 -4.81
CA GLY A 279 -14.58 -7.06 -4.31
C GLY A 279 -15.53 -7.56 -5.41
N GLY A 280 -15.23 -7.21 -6.67
CA GLY A 280 -15.82 -7.84 -7.85
C GLY A 280 -15.57 -9.35 -7.93
N TYR A 281 -14.53 -9.85 -7.26
CA TYR A 281 -14.00 -11.20 -7.42
C TYR A 281 -13.84 -11.97 -6.10
N THR A 282 -14.10 -11.33 -4.95
CA THR A 282 -13.96 -11.94 -3.63
C THR A 282 -15.24 -11.85 -2.79
N LYS A 283 -15.36 -12.71 -1.78
CA LYS A 283 -16.49 -12.70 -0.83
C LYS A 283 -16.32 -11.70 0.32
N ASN A 284 -15.08 -11.35 0.64
CA ASN A 284 -14.74 -10.44 1.74
C ASN A 284 -14.84 -8.95 1.36
N GLY A 285 -15.43 -8.61 0.20
CA GLY A 285 -15.54 -7.22 -0.26
C GLY A 285 -14.25 -6.63 -0.84
N GLY A 286 -13.18 -7.43 -0.96
CA GLY A 286 -11.95 -7.05 -1.63
C GLY A 286 -10.92 -6.37 -0.73
N ASP A 287 -11.03 -6.52 0.60
CA ASP A 287 -9.98 -6.10 1.52
C ASP A 287 -8.65 -6.76 1.14
N HIS A 288 -7.58 -5.96 1.11
CA HIS A 288 -6.27 -6.36 0.58
C HIS A 288 -5.16 -5.49 1.15
N VAL A 289 -3.94 -5.99 1.08
CA VAL A 289 -2.74 -5.16 1.10
C VAL A 289 -2.38 -4.78 -0.33
N HIS A 290 -2.09 -3.50 -0.55
CA HIS A 290 -1.62 -3.00 -1.84
C HIS A 290 -0.10 -2.87 -1.80
N LEU A 291 0.57 -3.44 -2.79
CA LEU A 291 2.03 -3.42 -2.98
C LEU A 291 2.37 -2.68 -4.27
N GLN A 292 3.32 -1.76 -4.19
CA GLN A 292 3.82 -1.01 -5.34
C GLN A 292 5.34 -0.90 -5.29
N LEU A 293 5.98 -0.94 -6.45
CA LEU A 293 7.40 -0.63 -6.60
C LEU A 293 7.58 0.77 -7.18
N ASN A 294 8.43 1.58 -6.57
CA ASN A 294 8.80 2.90 -7.07
C ASN A 294 10.31 2.99 -7.31
N ARG A 295 10.70 3.75 -8.33
CA ARG A 295 12.06 4.25 -8.47
C ARG A 295 12.28 5.38 -7.48
N VAL A 296 13.42 5.35 -6.78
CA VAL A 296 13.90 6.52 -6.03
C VAL A 296 14.98 7.25 -6.80
N ALA A 297 14.92 8.58 -6.80
CA ALA A 297 15.91 9.41 -7.49
C ALA A 297 17.29 9.34 -6.83
N VAL A 298 17.31 9.28 -5.48
CA VAL A 298 18.52 9.12 -4.68
C VAL A 298 18.50 7.73 -4.05
N PRO A 299 19.46 6.84 -4.39
CA PRO A 299 19.48 5.49 -3.85
C PRO A 299 19.43 5.47 -2.30
N GLY A 300 18.46 4.73 -1.77
CA GLY A 300 18.24 4.52 -0.34
C GLY A 300 17.69 5.73 0.43
N LYS A 301 17.26 6.79 -0.25
CA LYS A 301 16.58 7.92 0.37
C LYS A 301 15.26 8.17 -0.35
N LEU A 302 14.16 8.16 0.40
CA LEU A 302 12.91 8.71 -0.11
C LEU A 302 13.08 10.22 -0.26
N GLU A 303 12.58 10.78 -1.36
CA GLU A 303 12.46 12.23 -1.46
C GLU A 303 11.53 12.70 -0.33
N GLN A 304 12.04 13.57 0.55
CA GLN A 304 11.20 14.20 1.57
C GLN A 304 10.09 14.98 0.86
N LEU A 305 8.88 14.45 0.89
CA LEU A 305 7.70 15.23 0.55
C LEU A 305 7.52 16.24 1.68
N SER A 306 7.91 17.50 1.42
CA SER A 306 7.65 18.62 2.32
C SER A 306 6.17 18.60 2.71
N GLY A 307 5.92 18.59 4.03
CA GLY A 307 4.64 18.27 4.67
C GLY A 307 3.40 18.93 4.06
N SER A 308 2.29 18.19 4.18
CA SER A 308 0.93 18.71 3.95
C SER A 308 0.46 19.51 5.16
#